data_AF-A0A7Y5X124-F1
#
_entry.id   AF-A0A7Y5X124-F1
#
_cell.length_a   1.000
_cell.length_b   1.000
_cell.length_c   1.000
_cell.angle_alpha   90.00
_cell.angle_beta   90.00
_cell.angle_gamma   90.00
#
_symmetry.space_group_name_H-M   'P 1'
#
loop_
_entity.id
_entity.type
_entity.pdbx_description
1 polymer ?
#
loop_
_entity_poly.entity_id
_entity_poly.type
_entity_poly.pdbx_seq_one_letter_code
_entity_poly.pdbx_strand_id
1 'polypeptide(L)'
;MRASGGGGGRILIDPASLKASAGRVKGAVSELRLATAALGQLTLPDMPPGVAGAVRSALADATSAVATDPQLLDSAVVELTRRAFLAQYADRMMEGYALTGQARKDFIAWMKDGTLVQFADRDQGEAAGRELAKLYGNFRDEPQQLIDLAACLKGAERWGAQDVERAFGAGFVNQFGAKNMELVPRVIQAMEWSRQITGELSIDPHVLADVAMKWEGHDLHQDPLGDLLAPFSIALANATTSGRLTRTVEDAITRDPDTWATAALVSSGNFSTRFLLSVFKSGVVDKVAQESLYHGGGAFGEEPHDAPFTLGRMWSQGKEGLPYDTKQIVLDALARNPEAARLALTTPLNGVEAWDLGSRQAVSDPLQLLYHYGHFDDDGSAFGHAYEAATNDLNGNPHDLAALHQGAGLTQHALTLMLGDDHDGMSGFKDGLAADLAHHHVSDLFTSAMANHIGDSIDVIDGSHIGIPREQLTDMFQKLGDHPSALATVLHSSAIYQGALIHDGTAQGPNGSAEWAYKAGAFDATVLNAADLHRLEDFNAADERHKLIAG
;
A
#
# COMPACT_ATOMS: atom_id res chain seq x y z
N MET A 1 -2.82 42.68 22.70
CA MET A 1 -1.43 42.64 22.20
C MET A 1 -1.43 41.95 20.86
N ARG A 2 -1.10 42.68 19.79
CA ARG A 2 -0.84 42.14 18.43
C ARG A 2 0.67 42.18 18.19
N ALA A 3 1.11 41.27 17.32
CA ALA A 3 2.39 41.17 16.61
C ALA A 3 3.49 40.24 17.19
N SER A 4 3.65 39.08 16.56
CA SER A 4 4.86 38.61 15.83
C SER A 4 4.59 37.16 15.38
N GLY A 5 4.92 36.64 14.20
CA GLY A 5 5.46 37.16 12.95
C GLY A 5 5.37 35.99 11.96
N GLY A 6 4.41 36.01 11.05
CA GLY A 6 4.28 35.04 9.96
C GLY A 6 4.93 35.63 8.72
N GLY A 7 6.21 35.35 8.51
CA GLY A 7 6.91 35.74 7.29
C GLY A 7 6.45 34.85 6.14
N GLY A 8 5.49 35.32 5.35
CA GLY A 8 5.30 34.82 3.99
C GLY A 8 6.56 35.12 3.20
N GLY A 9 7.33 34.07 2.90
CA GLY A 9 8.54 34.17 2.11
C GLY A 9 8.20 34.59 0.68
N ARG A 10 8.30 35.88 0.39
CA ARG A 10 8.24 36.41 -0.97
C ARG A 10 9.39 35.77 -1.75
N ILE A 11 9.09 35.06 -2.84
CA ILE A 11 10.11 34.43 -3.70
C ILE A 11 10.99 35.55 -4.27
N LEU A 12 12.22 35.69 -3.76
CA LEU A 12 13.20 36.73 -4.12
C LEU A 12 13.97 36.37 -5.40
N ILE A 13 13.27 35.97 -6.47
CA ILE A 13 13.90 35.66 -7.76
C ILE A 13 13.18 36.45 -8.85
N ASP A 14 13.91 37.32 -9.57
CA ASP A 14 13.36 38.10 -10.68
C ASP A 14 13.07 37.19 -11.90
N PRO A 15 11.79 36.97 -12.25
CA PRO A 15 11.43 36.11 -13.37
C PRO A 15 11.98 36.63 -14.71
N ALA A 16 12.13 37.96 -14.86
CA ALA A 16 12.65 38.55 -16.09
C ALA A 16 14.14 38.18 -16.29
N SER A 17 14.95 38.28 -15.23
CA SER A 17 16.35 37.87 -15.23
C SER A 17 16.54 36.38 -15.53
N LEU A 18 15.67 35.52 -14.99
CA LEU A 18 15.71 34.07 -15.30
C LEU A 18 15.37 33.80 -16.77
N LYS A 19 14.31 34.42 -17.32
CA LYS A 19 13.95 34.28 -18.75
C LYS A 19 15.04 34.80 -19.67
N ALA A 20 15.65 35.95 -19.35
CA ALA A 20 16.77 36.49 -20.11
C ALA A 20 17.98 35.55 -20.08
N SER A 21 18.24 34.92 -18.94
CA SER A 21 19.32 33.94 -18.80
C SER A 21 19.03 32.64 -19.56
N ALA A 22 17.80 32.12 -19.50
CA ALA A 22 17.37 31.00 -20.33
C ALA A 22 17.50 31.30 -21.83
N GLY A 23 17.13 32.52 -22.26
CA GLY A 23 17.31 32.98 -23.63
C GLY A 23 18.78 33.02 -24.08
N ARG A 24 19.68 33.52 -23.23
CA ARG A 24 21.13 33.54 -23.49
C ARG A 24 21.71 32.13 -23.60
N VAL A 25 21.37 31.25 -22.67
CA VAL A 25 21.82 29.85 -22.71
C VAL A 25 21.28 29.14 -23.95
N LYS A 26 20.01 29.33 -24.30
CA LYS A 26 19.41 28.79 -25.53
C LYS A 26 20.13 29.28 -26.79
N GLY A 27 20.51 30.56 -26.83
CA GLY A 27 21.33 31.12 -27.91
C GLY A 27 22.68 30.42 -28.02
N ALA A 28 23.39 30.29 -26.90
CA ALA A 28 24.68 29.59 -26.83
C ALA A 28 24.57 28.11 -27.25
N VAL A 29 23.50 27.40 -26.86
CA VAL A 29 23.23 26.02 -27.31
C VAL A 29 23.04 25.97 -28.83
N SER A 30 22.29 26.90 -29.41
CA SER A 30 22.10 26.98 -30.85
C SER A 30 23.43 27.20 -31.58
N GLU A 31 24.28 28.09 -31.07
CA GLU A 31 25.61 28.35 -31.64
C GLU A 31 26.54 27.13 -31.51
N LEU A 32 26.54 26.45 -30.36
CA LEU A 32 27.30 25.22 -30.15
C LEU A 32 26.87 24.12 -31.11
N ARG A 33 25.56 23.90 -31.30
CA ARG A 33 25.04 22.91 -32.27
C ARG A 33 25.45 23.25 -33.70
N LEU A 34 25.40 24.53 -34.08
CA LEU A 34 25.89 24.98 -35.39
C LEU A 34 27.40 24.73 -35.54
N ALA A 35 28.19 24.99 -34.50
CA ALA A 35 29.63 24.73 -34.49
C ALA A 35 29.93 23.22 -34.58
N THR A 36 29.22 22.37 -33.83
CA THR A 36 29.33 20.90 -33.93
C THR A 36 28.99 20.41 -35.34
N ALA A 37 27.91 20.92 -35.93
CA ALA A 37 27.51 20.55 -37.29
C ALA A 37 28.56 20.99 -38.33
N ALA A 38 29.13 22.19 -38.19
CA ALA A 38 30.19 22.69 -39.06
C ALA A 38 31.49 21.86 -38.94
N LEU A 39 31.88 21.48 -37.71
CA LEU A 39 33.04 20.61 -37.45
C LEU A 39 32.85 19.21 -38.05
N GLY A 40 31.64 18.66 -37.97
CA GLY A 40 31.30 17.35 -38.56
C GLY A 40 31.24 17.35 -40.10
N GLN A 41 31.02 18.51 -40.72
CA GLN A 41 30.92 18.66 -42.19
C GLN A 41 32.22 19.14 -42.85
N LEU A 42 33.29 19.32 -42.09
CA LEU A 42 34.56 19.82 -42.61
C LEU A 42 35.18 18.82 -43.60
N THR A 43 35.17 19.17 -44.88
CA THR A 43 35.87 18.42 -45.93
C THR A 43 37.37 18.67 -45.83
N LEU A 44 38.11 17.59 -45.61
CA LEU A 44 39.56 17.64 -45.53
C LEU A 44 40.16 17.74 -46.95
N PRO A 45 41.10 18.67 -47.19
CA PRO A 45 41.85 18.70 -48.45
C PRO A 45 42.70 17.45 -48.61
N ASP A 46 43.17 17.19 -49.84
CA ASP A 46 44.09 16.08 -50.10
C ASP A 46 45.32 16.19 -49.20
N MET A 47 45.51 15.14 -48.38
CA MET A 47 46.53 15.11 -47.34
C MET A 47 47.49 13.92 -47.54
N PRO A 48 48.73 14.03 -47.07
CA PRO A 48 49.70 12.94 -47.13
C PRO A 48 49.17 11.65 -46.46
N PRO A 49 49.60 10.46 -46.93
CA PRO A 49 49.21 9.19 -46.34
C PRO A 49 49.52 9.14 -44.84
N GLY A 50 48.54 8.76 -44.02
CA GLY A 50 48.66 8.68 -42.55
C GLY A 50 48.25 9.95 -41.79
N VAL A 51 48.24 11.13 -42.42
CA VAL A 51 47.84 12.40 -41.78
C VAL A 51 46.32 12.55 -41.74
N ALA A 52 45.64 12.13 -42.80
CA ALA A 52 44.18 12.24 -42.92
C ALA A 52 43.41 11.42 -41.87
N GLY A 53 44.01 10.36 -41.32
CA GLY A 53 43.43 9.55 -40.23
C GLY A 53 43.53 10.25 -38.88
N ALA A 54 44.72 10.80 -38.55
CA ALA A 54 44.95 11.53 -37.31
C ALA A 54 44.10 12.82 -37.22
N VAL A 55 43.98 13.56 -38.33
CA VAL A 55 43.15 14.78 -38.38
C VAL A 55 41.66 14.44 -38.25
N ARG A 56 41.20 13.32 -38.85
CA ARG A 56 39.81 12.86 -38.66
C ARG A 56 39.52 12.45 -37.22
N SER A 57 40.46 11.76 -36.56
CA SER A 57 40.32 11.40 -35.14
C SER A 57 40.25 12.65 -34.27
N ALA A 58 41.16 13.61 -34.46
CA ALA A 58 41.16 14.85 -33.69
C ALA A 58 39.90 15.71 -33.94
N LEU A 59 39.38 15.73 -35.16
CA LEU A 59 38.10 16.37 -35.48
C LEU A 59 36.92 15.64 -34.83
N ALA A 60 36.93 14.30 -34.81
CA ALA A 60 35.92 13.51 -34.13
C ALA A 60 35.96 13.74 -32.60
N ASP A 61 37.15 13.78 -32.00
CA ASP A 61 37.35 14.06 -30.58
C ASP A 61 36.90 15.49 -30.22
N ALA A 62 37.24 16.48 -31.05
CA ALA A 62 36.79 17.87 -30.87
C ALA A 62 35.27 18.01 -31.07
N THR A 63 34.71 17.34 -32.07
CA THR A 63 33.26 17.29 -32.30
C THR A 63 32.56 16.65 -31.11
N SER A 64 33.11 15.56 -30.57
CA SER A 64 32.58 14.88 -29.40
C SER A 64 32.67 15.74 -28.15
N ALA A 65 33.79 16.42 -27.91
CA ALA A 65 33.96 17.32 -26.77
C ALA A 65 32.94 18.46 -26.80
N VAL A 66 32.73 19.09 -27.96
CA VAL A 66 31.75 20.18 -28.14
C VAL A 66 30.30 19.65 -28.14
N ALA A 67 30.07 18.38 -28.47
CA ALA A 67 28.74 17.76 -28.48
C ALA A 67 28.20 17.36 -27.09
N THR A 68 29.05 17.27 -26.06
CA THR A 68 28.63 16.90 -24.69
C THR A 68 27.97 18.05 -23.92
N ASP A 69 28.38 19.30 -24.19
CA ASP A 69 27.87 20.50 -23.51
C ASP A 69 26.40 20.88 -23.81
N PRO A 70 25.86 20.72 -25.04
CA PRO A 70 24.50 21.10 -25.37
C PRO A 70 23.40 20.47 -24.50
N GLN A 71 23.55 19.20 -24.09
CA GLN A 71 22.52 18.51 -23.28
C GLN A 71 22.43 19.07 -21.85
N LEU A 72 23.56 19.40 -21.24
CA LEU A 72 23.62 20.04 -19.92
C LEU A 72 23.04 21.44 -19.98
N LEU A 73 23.34 22.18 -21.05
CA LEU A 73 22.82 23.52 -21.26
C LEU A 73 21.31 23.52 -21.61
N ASP A 74 20.82 22.54 -22.36
CA ASP A 74 19.38 22.35 -22.60
C ASP A 74 18.63 22.10 -21.28
N SER A 75 19.21 21.26 -20.40
CA SER A 75 18.65 21.00 -19.06
C SER A 75 18.61 22.28 -18.22
N ALA A 76 19.66 23.10 -18.28
CA ALA A 76 19.69 24.41 -17.62
C ALA A 76 18.65 25.39 -18.19
N VAL A 77 18.39 25.36 -19.51
CA VAL A 77 17.32 26.17 -20.12
C VAL A 77 15.95 25.74 -19.61
N VAL A 78 15.69 24.43 -19.51
CA VAL A 78 14.44 23.89 -18.95
C VAL A 78 14.28 24.37 -17.52
N GLU A 79 15.28 24.13 -16.66
CA GLU A 79 15.26 24.55 -15.25
C GLU A 79 14.97 26.05 -15.09
N LEU A 80 15.76 26.92 -15.76
CA LEU A 80 15.58 28.37 -15.67
C LEU A 80 14.19 28.81 -16.14
N THR A 81 13.65 28.16 -17.17
CA THR A 81 12.31 28.45 -17.68
C THR A 81 11.23 28.05 -16.67
N ARG A 82 11.34 26.87 -16.04
CA ARG A 82 10.38 26.40 -15.03
C ARG A 82 10.43 27.27 -13.78
N ARG A 83 11.63 27.54 -13.25
CA ARG A 83 11.81 28.44 -12.09
C ARG A 83 11.27 29.85 -12.37
N ALA A 84 11.47 30.37 -13.58
CA ALA A 84 10.92 31.68 -13.95
C ALA A 84 9.40 31.69 -13.96
N PHE A 85 8.78 30.61 -14.45
CA PHE A 85 7.33 30.46 -14.41
C PHE A 85 6.81 30.39 -12.97
N LEU A 86 7.40 29.54 -12.13
CA LEU A 86 7.00 29.39 -10.73
C LEU A 86 7.17 30.70 -9.94
N ALA A 87 8.30 31.40 -10.09
CA ALA A 87 8.51 32.70 -9.46
C ALA A 87 7.50 33.77 -9.94
N GLN A 88 6.99 33.65 -11.17
CA GLN A 88 6.00 34.58 -11.71
C GLN A 88 4.57 34.28 -11.25
N TYR A 89 4.22 32.99 -11.11
CA TYR A 89 2.83 32.56 -10.98
C TYR A 89 2.49 31.87 -9.67
N ALA A 90 3.43 31.35 -8.89
CA ALA A 90 3.14 30.61 -7.66
C ALA A 90 2.36 31.44 -6.64
N ASP A 91 2.84 32.65 -6.31
CA ASP A 91 2.14 33.56 -5.39
C ASP A 91 0.72 33.89 -5.90
N ARG A 92 0.57 34.08 -7.22
CA ARG A 92 -0.73 34.37 -7.85
C ARG A 92 -1.68 33.17 -7.78
N MET A 93 -1.17 31.95 -8.00
CA MET A 93 -1.97 30.72 -7.87
C MET A 93 -2.44 30.52 -6.43
N MET A 94 -1.59 30.84 -5.45
CA MET A 94 -1.94 30.83 -4.02
C MET A 94 -3.00 31.87 -3.67
N GLU A 95 -2.94 33.07 -4.28
CA GLU A 95 -3.95 34.12 -4.15
C GLU A 95 -5.25 33.82 -4.91
N GLY A 96 -5.32 32.71 -5.66
CA GLY A 96 -6.53 32.28 -6.35
C GLY A 96 -6.66 32.72 -7.80
N TYR A 97 -5.62 33.32 -8.40
CA TYR A 97 -5.64 33.70 -9.81
C TYR A 97 -5.56 32.48 -10.71
N ALA A 98 -6.58 32.28 -11.55
CA ALA A 98 -6.61 31.21 -12.53
C ALA A 98 -5.60 31.43 -13.65
N LEU A 99 -4.85 30.40 -13.99
CA LEU A 99 -4.00 30.41 -15.18
C LEU A 99 -4.85 30.38 -16.46
N THR A 100 -4.51 31.22 -17.43
CA THR A 100 -5.22 31.32 -18.71
C THR A 100 -4.25 31.34 -19.90
N GLY A 101 -4.78 31.10 -21.10
CA GLY A 101 -4.02 31.18 -22.34
C GLY A 101 -2.79 30.27 -22.37
N GLN A 102 -1.65 30.82 -22.78
CA GLN A 102 -0.40 30.06 -22.89
C GLN A 102 0.12 29.57 -21.53
N ALA A 103 -0.04 30.35 -20.46
CA ALA A 103 0.44 29.97 -19.13
C ALA A 103 -0.25 28.68 -18.63
N ARG A 104 -1.54 28.50 -18.91
CA ARG A 104 -2.27 27.26 -18.59
C ARG A 104 -1.76 26.08 -19.42
N LYS A 105 -1.50 26.29 -20.72
CA LYS A 105 -0.98 25.23 -21.61
C LYS A 105 0.40 24.77 -21.17
N ASP A 106 1.29 25.71 -20.87
CA ASP A 106 2.63 25.45 -20.36
C ASP A 106 2.58 24.72 -19.02
N PHE A 107 1.74 25.18 -18.09
CA PHE A 107 1.53 24.52 -16.80
C PHE A 107 1.12 23.05 -16.96
N ILE A 108 0.08 22.76 -17.73
CA ILE A 108 -0.40 21.38 -17.93
C ILE A 108 0.69 20.52 -18.59
N ALA A 109 1.36 21.03 -19.63
CA ALA A 109 2.42 20.29 -20.30
C ALA A 109 3.57 19.93 -19.35
N TRP A 110 3.99 20.88 -18.51
CA TRP A 110 5.11 20.72 -17.58
C TRP A 110 4.73 19.95 -16.31
N MET A 111 3.43 19.88 -16.00
CA MET A 111 2.91 18.95 -14.99
C MET A 111 2.96 17.52 -15.52
N LYS A 112 2.48 17.26 -16.76
CA LYS A 112 2.51 15.92 -17.37
C LYS A 112 3.93 15.38 -17.55
N ASP A 113 4.90 16.23 -17.90
CA ASP A 113 6.30 15.81 -18.01
C ASP A 113 7.06 15.77 -16.67
N GLY A 114 6.47 16.32 -15.60
CA GLY A 114 7.01 16.36 -14.24
C GLY A 114 8.05 17.44 -13.97
N THR A 115 8.50 18.16 -15.00
CA THR A 115 9.57 19.16 -14.87
C THR A 115 9.15 20.37 -14.05
N LEU A 116 7.84 20.65 -13.91
CA LEU A 116 7.39 21.76 -13.08
C LEU A 116 7.66 21.50 -11.59
N VAL A 117 7.32 20.30 -11.10
CA VAL A 117 7.48 19.94 -9.67
C VAL A 117 8.94 19.67 -9.33
N GLN A 118 9.72 19.13 -10.28
CA GLN A 118 11.17 18.90 -10.12
C GLN A 118 11.94 20.15 -9.67
N PHE A 119 11.60 21.33 -10.21
CA PHE A 119 12.31 22.57 -9.94
C PHE A 119 11.56 23.51 -8.98
N ALA A 120 10.49 23.03 -8.36
CA ALA A 120 9.70 23.77 -7.40
C ALA A 120 10.33 23.71 -6.00
N ASP A 121 10.18 24.79 -5.24
CA ASP A 121 10.26 24.70 -3.78
C ASP A 121 8.94 24.18 -3.19
N ARG A 122 8.92 24.00 -1.87
CA ARG A 122 7.76 23.44 -1.14
C ARG A 122 6.47 24.24 -1.34
N ASP A 123 6.55 25.57 -1.31
CA ASP A 123 5.35 26.42 -1.40
C ASP A 123 4.89 26.57 -2.86
N GLN A 124 5.83 26.54 -3.80
CA GLN A 124 5.54 26.44 -5.24
C GLN A 124 4.89 25.10 -5.60
N GLY A 125 5.35 24.00 -5.00
CA GLY A 125 4.73 22.68 -5.14
C GLY A 125 3.29 22.68 -4.64
N GLU A 126 3.05 23.23 -3.45
CA GLU A 126 1.69 23.38 -2.91
C GLU A 126 0.80 24.22 -3.84
N ALA A 127 1.31 25.35 -4.35
CA ALA A 127 0.58 26.21 -5.28
C ALA A 127 0.21 25.48 -6.58
N ALA A 128 1.14 24.70 -7.14
CA ALA A 128 0.90 23.89 -8.33
C ALA A 128 -0.17 22.82 -8.08
N GLY A 129 -0.13 22.13 -6.93
CA GLY A 129 -1.17 21.15 -6.56
C GLY A 129 -2.55 21.79 -6.48
N ARG A 130 -2.66 22.95 -5.82
CA ARG A 130 -3.92 23.71 -5.73
C ARG A 130 -4.44 24.13 -7.10
N GLU A 131 -3.57 24.65 -7.97
CA GLU A 131 -4.01 25.07 -9.31
C GLU A 131 -4.46 23.89 -10.14
N LEU A 132 -3.74 22.77 -10.10
CA LEU A 132 -4.14 21.55 -10.81
C LEU A 132 -5.53 21.08 -10.36
N ALA A 133 -5.78 21.03 -9.06
CA ALA A 133 -7.10 20.67 -8.51
C ALA A 133 -8.23 21.58 -9.02
N LYS A 134 -8.00 22.89 -9.13
CA LYS A 134 -8.99 23.84 -9.67
C LYS A 134 -9.26 23.60 -11.15
N LEU A 135 -8.22 23.35 -11.94
CA LEU A 135 -8.34 23.15 -13.39
C LEU A 135 -9.16 21.92 -13.76
N TYR A 136 -9.15 20.89 -12.90
CA TYR A 136 -9.79 19.60 -13.13
C TYR A 136 -10.95 19.31 -12.16
N GLY A 137 -11.46 20.32 -11.44
CA GLY A 137 -12.51 20.14 -10.44
C GLY A 137 -13.86 19.62 -10.97
N ASN A 138 -14.06 19.63 -12.30
CA ASN A 138 -15.30 19.20 -12.97
C ASN A 138 -15.13 17.87 -13.74
N PHE A 139 -14.13 17.05 -13.41
CA PHE A 139 -13.81 15.83 -14.15
C PHE A 139 -14.96 14.82 -14.27
N ARG A 140 -15.92 14.81 -13.33
CA ARG A 140 -17.13 13.96 -13.42
C ARG A 140 -17.96 14.29 -14.65
N ASP A 141 -18.06 15.57 -15.00
CA ASP A 141 -18.87 16.00 -16.15
C ASP A 141 -18.22 15.69 -17.49
N GLU A 142 -16.88 15.69 -17.51
CA GLU A 142 -16.04 15.39 -18.67
C GLU A 142 -15.01 14.31 -18.29
N PRO A 143 -15.35 13.00 -18.30
CA PRO A 143 -14.49 11.93 -17.77
C PRO A 143 -13.09 11.86 -18.42
N GLN A 144 -12.94 12.34 -19.66
CA GLN A 144 -11.65 12.48 -20.33
C GLN A 144 -10.66 13.38 -19.55
N GLN A 145 -11.16 14.35 -18.79
CA GLN A 145 -10.36 15.20 -17.91
C GLN A 145 -9.67 14.39 -16.81
N LEU A 146 -10.26 13.27 -16.36
CA LEU A 146 -9.64 12.40 -15.35
C LEU A 146 -8.35 11.75 -15.89
N ILE A 147 -8.34 11.29 -17.14
CA ILE A 147 -7.15 10.73 -17.79
C ILE A 147 -6.03 11.76 -17.84
N ASP A 148 -6.39 12.98 -18.22
CA ASP A 148 -5.46 14.11 -18.30
C ASP A 148 -4.93 14.54 -16.93
N LEU A 149 -5.77 14.49 -15.89
CA LEU A 149 -5.41 14.76 -14.51
C LEU A 149 -4.48 13.68 -13.96
N ALA A 150 -4.79 12.40 -14.18
CA ALA A 150 -3.95 11.28 -13.77
C ALA A 150 -2.54 11.38 -14.36
N ALA A 151 -2.43 11.75 -15.64
CA ALA A 151 -1.14 12.01 -16.28
C ALA A 151 -0.37 13.17 -15.64
N CYS A 152 -1.04 14.25 -15.21
CA CYS A 152 -0.40 15.35 -14.48
C CYS A 152 0.10 14.92 -13.09
N LEU A 153 -0.70 14.14 -12.36
CA LEU A 153 -0.32 13.62 -11.04
C LEU A 153 0.86 12.64 -11.14
N LYS A 154 0.84 11.74 -12.12
CA LYS A 154 1.94 10.81 -12.42
C LYS A 154 3.22 11.54 -12.82
N GLY A 155 3.11 12.63 -13.58
CA GLY A 155 4.25 13.49 -13.90
C GLY A 155 4.86 14.12 -12.64
N ALA A 156 4.03 14.61 -11.70
CA ALA A 156 4.49 15.23 -10.46
C ALA A 156 5.33 14.30 -9.56
N GLU A 157 5.00 13.01 -9.52
CA GLU A 157 5.70 11.98 -8.75
C GLU A 157 7.07 11.61 -9.33
N ARG A 158 7.30 11.85 -10.62
CA ARG A 158 8.45 11.26 -11.32
C ARG A 158 9.80 11.82 -10.89
N TRP A 159 9.84 13.06 -10.39
CA TRP A 159 11.08 13.83 -10.24
C TRP A 159 11.12 14.75 -9.01
N GLY A 160 10.09 14.75 -8.17
CA GLY A 160 10.00 15.69 -7.06
C GLY A 160 10.93 15.29 -5.91
N ALA A 161 11.44 16.29 -5.19
CA ALA A 161 11.97 16.03 -3.86
C ALA A 161 10.80 15.65 -2.92
N GLN A 162 11.02 14.70 -2.00
CA GLN A 162 9.94 14.14 -1.17
C GLN A 162 9.14 15.21 -0.40
N ASP A 163 9.79 16.29 0.05
CA ASP A 163 9.13 17.40 0.75
C ASP A 163 8.26 18.27 -0.18
N VAL A 164 8.68 18.43 -1.43
CA VAL A 164 7.93 19.13 -2.49
C VAL A 164 6.73 18.29 -2.93
N GLU A 165 6.89 16.98 -3.13
CA GLU A 165 5.80 16.06 -3.49
C GLU A 165 4.72 16.00 -2.40
N ARG A 166 5.14 15.93 -1.13
CA ARG A 166 4.23 16.01 0.02
C ARG A 166 3.46 17.33 0.05
N ALA A 167 4.11 18.45 -0.22
CA ALA A 167 3.44 19.75 -0.26
C ALA A 167 2.52 19.89 -1.48
N PHE A 168 2.92 19.38 -2.64
CA PHE A 168 2.10 19.29 -3.83
C PHE A 168 0.83 18.46 -3.57
N GLY A 169 0.98 17.23 -3.05
CA GLY A 169 -0.13 16.36 -2.69
C GLY A 169 -1.09 17.02 -1.69
N ALA A 170 -0.56 17.66 -0.65
CA ALA A 170 -1.38 18.39 0.32
C ALA A 170 -2.14 19.57 -0.31
N GLY A 171 -1.49 20.34 -1.20
CA GLY A 171 -2.13 21.43 -1.93
C GLY A 171 -3.23 20.92 -2.87
N PHE A 172 -2.96 19.83 -3.58
CA PHE A 172 -3.91 19.17 -4.46
C PHE A 172 -5.12 18.65 -3.69
N VAL A 173 -4.93 17.77 -2.70
CA VAL A 173 -6.05 17.13 -1.98
C VAL A 173 -6.90 18.14 -1.20
N ASN A 174 -6.29 19.14 -0.55
CA ASN A 174 -7.05 20.18 0.15
C ASN A 174 -7.94 20.99 -0.80
N GLN A 175 -7.47 21.25 -2.02
CA GLN A 175 -8.20 22.07 -2.99
C GLN A 175 -9.16 21.26 -3.87
N PHE A 176 -8.81 20.00 -4.18
CA PHE A 176 -9.64 19.06 -4.92
C PHE A 176 -10.83 18.63 -4.06
N GLY A 177 -10.57 18.42 -2.77
CA GLY A 177 -11.57 18.16 -1.75
C GLY A 177 -12.01 16.70 -1.69
N ALA A 178 -12.56 16.33 -0.53
CA ALA A 178 -12.97 14.95 -0.21
C ALA A 178 -13.97 14.39 -1.25
N LYS A 179 -15.03 15.15 -1.55
CA LYS A 179 -16.06 14.79 -2.55
C LYS A 179 -15.50 14.41 -3.92
N ASN A 180 -14.48 15.12 -4.37
CA ASN A 180 -13.88 14.82 -5.66
C ASN A 180 -12.95 13.61 -5.56
N MET A 181 -12.20 13.47 -4.47
CA MET A 181 -11.38 12.27 -4.23
C MET A 181 -12.26 11.00 -4.21
N GLU A 182 -13.38 11.03 -3.49
CA GLU A 182 -14.34 9.91 -3.37
C GLU A 182 -14.94 9.51 -4.73
N LEU A 183 -15.15 10.49 -5.63
CA LEU A 183 -15.69 10.22 -6.97
C LEU A 183 -14.69 9.56 -7.92
N VAL A 184 -13.37 9.68 -7.68
CA VAL A 184 -12.35 9.18 -8.61
C VAL A 184 -12.51 7.68 -8.91
N PRO A 185 -12.53 6.77 -7.91
CA PRO A 185 -12.71 5.34 -8.18
C PRO A 185 -14.01 5.04 -8.95
N ARG A 186 -15.11 5.72 -8.60
CA ARG A 186 -16.42 5.50 -9.23
C ARG A 186 -16.51 6.03 -10.66
N VAL A 187 -15.81 7.12 -10.98
CA VAL A 187 -15.69 7.60 -12.37
C VAL A 187 -14.86 6.63 -13.19
N ILE A 188 -13.73 6.12 -12.66
CA ILE A 188 -12.92 5.11 -13.35
C ILE A 188 -13.75 3.84 -13.59
N GLN A 189 -14.49 3.39 -12.57
CA GLN A 189 -15.37 2.21 -12.64
C GLN A 189 -16.42 2.38 -13.73
N ALA A 190 -17.06 3.55 -13.79
CA ALA A 190 -18.05 3.87 -14.82
C ALA A 190 -17.46 3.95 -16.24
N MET A 191 -16.21 4.41 -16.38
CA MET A 191 -15.51 4.41 -17.68
C MET A 191 -15.16 3.00 -18.13
N GLU A 192 -14.60 2.17 -17.24
CA GLU A 192 -14.21 0.79 -17.51
C GLU A 192 -15.43 -0.08 -17.89
N TRP A 193 -16.49 -0.02 -17.09
CA TRP A 193 -17.69 -0.84 -17.23
C TRP A 193 -18.81 -0.15 -18.01
N SER A 194 -18.48 0.87 -18.80
CA SER A 194 -19.47 1.76 -19.45
C SER A 194 -20.56 1.00 -20.21
N ARG A 195 -20.22 -0.06 -20.96
CA ARG A 195 -21.18 -0.85 -21.76
C ARG A 195 -22.10 -1.73 -20.91
N GLN A 196 -21.62 -2.25 -19.79
CA GLN A 196 -22.38 -3.13 -18.90
C GLN A 196 -23.30 -2.29 -18.02
N ILE A 197 -22.81 -1.18 -17.48
CA ILE A 197 -23.58 -0.26 -16.64
C ILE A 197 -24.71 0.40 -17.43
N THR A 198 -24.53 0.71 -18.72
CA THR A 198 -25.61 1.27 -19.55
C THR A 198 -26.68 0.22 -19.91
N GLY A 199 -26.32 -1.06 -19.96
CA GLY A 199 -27.20 -2.17 -20.33
C GLY A 199 -27.91 -2.86 -19.16
N GLU A 200 -27.42 -2.72 -17.93
CA GLU A 200 -27.93 -3.40 -16.74
C GLU A 200 -28.44 -2.44 -15.66
N LEU A 201 -29.43 -2.91 -14.88
CA LEU A 201 -29.86 -2.22 -13.66
C LEU A 201 -28.92 -2.66 -12.54
N SER A 202 -27.98 -1.78 -12.15
CA SER A 202 -27.16 -2.01 -10.97
C SER A 202 -27.98 -1.86 -9.68
N ILE A 203 -27.68 -2.71 -8.70
CA ILE A 203 -28.24 -2.65 -7.33
C ILE A 203 -27.39 -1.71 -6.45
N ASP A 204 -26.13 -1.44 -6.82
CA ASP A 204 -25.23 -0.55 -6.10
C ASP A 204 -25.59 0.93 -6.39
N PRO A 205 -26.07 1.70 -5.38
CA PRO A 205 -26.47 3.10 -5.57
C PRO A 205 -25.29 4.04 -5.88
N HIS A 206 -24.05 3.59 -5.71
CA HIS A 206 -22.84 4.38 -5.97
C HIS A 206 -22.35 4.28 -7.42
N VAL A 207 -22.91 3.37 -8.23
CA VAL A 207 -22.57 3.25 -9.65
C VAL A 207 -23.01 4.50 -10.42
N LEU A 208 -22.07 5.13 -11.12
CA LEU A 208 -22.30 6.38 -11.85
C LEU A 208 -22.79 6.11 -13.28
N ALA A 209 -24.05 5.68 -13.40
CA ALA A 209 -24.66 5.38 -14.70
C ALA A 209 -24.69 6.60 -15.66
N ASP A 210 -24.81 7.81 -15.14
CA ASP A 210 -24.73 9.06 -15.91
C ASP A 210 -23.35 9.25 -16.57
N VAL A 211 -22.28 8.87 -15.85
CA VAL A 211 -20.91 8.91 -16.36
C VAL A 211 -20.68 7.80 -17.38
N ALA A 212 -21.16 6.58 -17.11
CA ALA A 212 -21.09 5.45 -18.03
C ALA A 212 -21.76 5.76 -19.38
N MET A 213 -22.97 6.35 -19.36
CA MET A 213 -23.68 6.79 -20.57
C MET A 213 -22.90 7.84 -21.37
N LYS A 214 -22.24 8.78 -20.71
CA LYS A 214 -21.39 9.78 -21.39
C LYS A 214 -20.14 9.16 -22.02
N TRP A 215 -19.61 8.09 -21.41
CA TRP A 215 -18.42 7.39 -21.88
C TRP A 215 -18.74 6.28 -22.89
N GLU A 216 -20.01 5.93 -23.08
CA GLU A 216 -20.41 4.86 -23.98
C GLU A 216 -19.90 5.09 -25.42
N GLY A 217 -19.24 4.07 -25.97
CA GLY A 217 -18.60 4.14 -27.29
C GLY A 217 -17.16 4.67 -27.29
N HIS A 218 -16.63 5.08 -26.14
CA HIS A 218 -15.21 5.36 -25.95
C HIS A 218 -14.49 4.13 -25.37
N ASP A 219 -13.29 3.85 -25.89
CA ASP A 219 -12.44 2.79 -25.35
C ASP A 219 -11.48 3.38 -24.30
N LEU A 220 -11.42 2.73 -23.13
CA LEU A 220 -10.42 3.05 -22.11
C LEU A 220 -9.10 2.37 -22.48
N HIS A 221 -8.06 3.15 -22.77
CA HIS A 221 -6.74 2.64 -23.18
C HIS A 221 -5.70 2.69 -22.05
N GLN A 222 -6.06 3.23 -20.89
CA GLN A 222 -5.21 3.33 -19.71
C GLN A 222 -5.54 2.17 -18.76
N ASP A 223 -4.52 1.66 -18.07
CA ASP A 223 -4.75 0.75 -16.95
C ASP A 223 -5.55 1.47 -15.85
N PRO A 224 -6.77 1.00 -15.51
CA PRO A 224 -7.60 1.61 -14.47
C PRO A 224 -6.90 1.73 -13.11
N LEU A 225 -6.06 0.76 -12.76
CA LEU A 225 -5.37 0.73 -11.47
C LEU A 225 -4.06 1.50 -11.53
N GLY A 226 -3.16 1.14 -12.44
CA GLY A 226 -1.81 1.70 -12.49
C GLY A 226 -1.71 3.10 -13.12
N ASP A 227 -2.50 3.40 -14.14
CA ASP A 227 -2.42 4.68 -14.86
C ASP A 227 -3.45 5.70 -14.39
N LEU A 228 -4.61 5.26 -13.87
CA LEU A 228 -5.69 6.14 -13.47
C LEU A 228 -5.83 6.28 -11.96
N LEU A 229 -5.99 5.20 -11.20
CA LEU A 229 -6.24 5.27 -9.75
C LEU A 229 -4.98 5.58 -8.94
N ALA A 230 -3.87 4.86 -9.20
CA ALA A 230 -2.64 4.97 -8.42
C ALA A 230 -2.10 6.41 -8.27
N PRO A 231 -2.10 7.27 -9.31
CA PRO A 231 -1.65 8.67 -9.14
C PRO A 231 -2.45 9.46 -8.09
N PHE A 232 -3.75 9.17 -7.92
CA PHE A 232 -4.58 9.81 -6.88
C PHE A 232 -4.29 9.22 -5.51
N SER A 233 -4.15 7.90 -5.41
CA SER A 233 -3.76 7.21 -4.18
C SER A 233 -2.42 7.73 -3.65
N ILE A 234 -1.44 7.89 -4.53
CA ILE A 234 -0.10 8.43 -4.20
C ILE A 234 -0.19 9.91 -3.79
N ALA A 235 -0.96 10.73 -4.51
CA ALA A 235 -1.18 12.13 -4.11
C ALA A 235 -1.82 12.23 -2.72
N LEU A 236 -2.77 11.34 -2.39
CA LEU A 236 -3.39 11.26 -1.07
C LEU A 236 -2.41 10.75 0.00
N ALA A 237 -1.61 9.73 -0.29
CA ALA A 237 -0.56 9.24 0.59
C ALA A 237 0.45 10.34 0.93
N ASN A 238 0.91 11.08 -0.08
CA ASN A 238 1.77 12.25 0.09
C ASN A 238 1.10 13.36 0.91
N ALA A 239 -0.19 13.62 0.68
CA ALA A 239 -0.94 14.59 1.47
C ALA A 239 -1.03 14.20 2.95
N THR A 240 -1.39 12.95 3.26
CA THR A 240 -1.56 12.48 4.64
C THR A 240 -0.24 12.46 5.41
N THR A 241 0.87 12.12 4.75
CA THR A 241 2.21 12.11 5.37
C THR A 241 2.88 13.50 5.43
N SER A 242 2.31 14.52 4.79
CA SER A 242 2.89 15.88 4.74
C SER A 242 2.78 16.69 6.05
N GLY A 243 1.82 16.33 6.91
CA GLY A 243 1.39 17.17 8.05
C GLY A 243 0.69 18.48 7.66
N ARG A 244 0.40 18.70 6.37
CA ARG A 244 -0.29 19.89 5.82
C ARG A 244 -1.73 19.63 5.35
N LEU A 245 -2.15 18.37 5.25
CA LEU A 245 -3.54 18.03 4.95
C LEU A 245 -4.44 18.51 6.09
N THR A 246 -5.55 19.17 5.76
CA THR A 246 -6.49 19.62 6.78
C THR A 246 -7.27 18.44 7.35
N ARG A 247 -7.43 18.41 8.68
CA ARG A 247 -8.19 17.34 9.36
C ARG A 247 -9.62 17.24 8.86
N THR A 248 -10.25 18.35 8.47
CA THR A 248 -11.60 18.34 7.92
C THR A 248 -11.69 17.57 6.61
N VAL A 249 -10.70 17.69 5.72
CA VAL A 249 -10.68 16.95 4.45
C VAL A 249 -10.33 15.49 4.70
N GLU A 250 -9.35 15.22 5.56
CA GLU A 250 -8.97 13.87 5.96
C GLU A 250 -10.14 13.09 6.59
N ASP A 251 -10.81 13.70 7.59
CA ASP A 251 -11.96 13.11 8.26
C ASP A 251 -13.18 12.94 7.32
N ALA A 252 -13.32 13.80 6.29
CA ALA A 252 -14.39 13.67 5.30
C ALA A 252 -14.16 12.45 4.39
N ILE A 253 -12.95 12.27 3.85
CA ILE A 253 -12.60 11.12 3.01
C ILE A 253 -12.80 9.81 3.78
N THR A 254 -12.29 9.76 5.01
CA THR A 254 -12.33 8.52 5.81
C THR A 254 -13.72 8.14 6.32
N ARG A 255 -14.68 9.08 6.35
CA ARG A 255 -16.06 8.85 6.80
C ARG A 255 -17.06 8.82 5.66
N ASP A 256 -16.57 8.68 4.42
CA ASP A 256 -17.47 8.60 3.28
C ASP A 256 -18.35 7.33 3.37
N PRO A 257 -19.66 7.44 3.08
CA PRO A 257 -20.56 6.28 3.07
C PRO A 257 -20.18 5.21 2.03
N ASP A 258 -19.55 5.61 0.92
CA ASP A 258 -18.99 4.72 -0.10
C ASP A 258 -17.61 4.21 0.36
N THR A 259 -17.63 3.35 1.37
CA THR A 259 -16.40 2.81 1.98
C THR A 259 -15.51 2.12 0.95
N TRP A 260 -16.08 1.53 -0.10
CA TRP A 260 -15.31 0.89 -1.16
C TRP A 260 -14.52 1.90 -1.99
N ALA A 261 -15.09 3.06 -2.33
CA ALA A 261 -14.34 4.11 -3.01
C ALA A 261 -13.16 4.61 -2.16
N THR A 262 -13.39 4.82 -0.85
CA THR A 262 -12.32 5.16 0.09
C THR A 262 -11.26 4.07 0.18
N ALA A 263 -11.65 2.80 0.18
CA ALA A 263 -10.73 1.67 0.17
C ALA A 263 -9.92 1.59 -1.13
N ALA A 264 -10.55 1.77 -2.28
CA ALA A 264 -9.88 1.84 -3.58
C ALA A 264 -8.83 2.96 -3.61
N LEU A 265 -9.09 4.12 -2.99
CA LEU A 265 -8.10 5.19 -2.88
C LEU A 265 -6.86 4.79 -2.07
N VAL A 266 -6.97 3.84 -1.13
CA VAL A 266 -5.83 3.34 -0.35
C VAL A 266 -5.14 2.10 -0.93
N SER A 267 -5.55 1.66 -2.13
CA SER A 267 -4.98 0.49 -2.79
C SER A 267 -3.50 0.64 -3.13
N SER A 268 -2.96 1.85 -3.17
CA SER A 268 -1.58 2.15 -3.55
C SER A 268 -1.00 3.32 -2.75
N GLY A 269 0.30 3.24 -2.45
CA GLY A 269 1.01 4.27 -1.68
C GLY A 269 1.09 3.98 -0.18
N ASN A 270 1.90 4.79 0.51
CA ASN A 270 2.18 4.67 1.94
C ASN A 270 1.55 5.84 2.70
N PHE A 271 0.46 5.56 3.40
CA PHE A 271 -0.35 6.56 4.08
C PHE A 271 0.11 6.77 5.52
N SER A 272 -0.24 7.93 6.09
CA SER A 272 0.03 8.18 7.52
C SER A 272 -0.75 7.23 8.43
N THR A 273 -0.16 6.88 9.57
CA THR A 273 -0.73 6.00 10.58
C THR A 273 -2.13 6.45 11.03
N ARG A 274 -2.31 7.73 11.34
CA ARG A 274 -3.62 8.30 11.74
C ARG A 274 -4.69 8.10 10.67
N PHE A 275 -4.35 8.36 9.42
CA PHE A 275 -5.28 8.24 8.30
C PHE A 275 -5.72 6.78 8.14
N LEU A 276 -4.78 5.85 8.12
CA LEU A 276 -5.08 4.41 8.00
C LEU A 276 -5.91 3.88 9.17
N LEU A 277 -5.66 4.32 10.41
CA LEU A 277 -6.50 3.94 11.55
C LEU A 277 -7.95 4.43 11.40
N SER A 278 -8.14 5.60 10.77
CA SER A 278 -9.48 6.14 10.50
C SER A 278 -10.18 5.37 9.38
N VAL A 279 -9.45 4.99 8.32
CA VAL A 279 -9.95 4.11 7.24
C VAL A 279 -10.24 2.69 7.76
N PHE A 280 -9.40 2.15 8.64
CA PHE A 280 -9.63 0.85 9.29
C PHE A 280 -10.92 0.86 10.10
N LYS A 281 -11.19 1.94 10.84
CA LYS A 281 -12.41 2.06 11.62
C LYS A 281 -13.67 2.00 10.74
N SER A 282 -13.74 2.81 9.68
CA SER A 282 -14.93 2.87 8.82
C SER A 282 -15.03 1.73 7.81
N GLY A 283 -13.90 1.33 7.22
CA GLY A 283 -13.82 0.35 6.14
C GLY A 283 -13.66 -1.10 6.59
N VAL A 284 -13.25 -1.34 7.84
CA VAL A 284 -13.10 -2.70 8.39
C VAL A 284 -13.97 -2.90 9.61
N VAL A 285 -13.73 -2.16 10.70
CA VAL A 285 -14.41 -2.41 11.99
C VAL A 285 -15.92 -2.21 11.87
N ASP A 286 -16.36 -1.08 11.29
CA ASP A 286 -17.78 -0.79 11.13
C ASP A 286 -18.43 -1.72 10.10
N LYS A 287 -17.67 -2.18 9.09
CA LYS A 287 -18.12 -3.15 8.09
C LYS A 287 -18.32 -4.54 8.67
N VAL A 288 -17.36 -5.07 9.42
CA VAL A 288 -17.50 -6.36 10.13
C VAL A 288 -18.67 -6.31 11.11
N ALA A 289 -18.81 -5.22 11.87
CA ALA A 289 -19.95 -5.04 12.78
C ALA A 289 -21.29 -5.03 12.02
N GLN A 290 -21.36 -4.36 10.87
CA GLN A 290 -22.55 -4.36 10.01
C GLN A 290 -22.84 -5.74 9.41
N GLU A 291 -21.83 -6.40 8.86
CA GLU A 291 -21.92 -7.71 8.20
C GLU A 291 -22.32 -8.80 9.19
N SER A 292 -21.83 -8.75 10.44
CA SER A 292 -22.20 -9.71 11.49
C SER A 292 -23.71 -9.83 11.70
N LEU A 293 -24.50 -8.77 11.43
CA LEU A 293 -25.97 -8.84 11.49
C LEU A 293 -26.55 -9.86 10.49
N TYR A 294 -25.95 -9.98 9.32
CA TYR A 294 -26.41 -10.87 8.25
C TYR A 294 -26.02 -12.32 8.55
N HIS A 295 -24.78 -12.55 8.98
CA HIS A 295 -24.28 -13.91 9.25
C HIS A 295 -24.68 -14.43 10.64
N GLY A 296 -24.64 -13.59 11.66
CA GLY A 296 -24.94 -13.96 13.04
C GLY A 296 -26.37 -13.64 13.50
N GLY A 297 -27.08 -12.70 12.87
CA GLY A 297 -28.40 -12.23 13.32
C GLY A 297 -29.61 -13.04 12.86
N GLY A 298 -29.42 -14.05 12.00
CA GLY A 298 -30.51 -14.85 11.43
C GLY A 298 -31.42 -14.07 10.46
N ALA A 299 -30.96 -12.91 9.97
CA ALA A 299 -31.65 -12.20 8.91
C ALA A 299 -31.51 -12.99 7.60
N PHE A 300 -32.59 -13.64 7.17
CA PHE A 300 -32.74 -14.29 5.84
C PHE A 300 -32.75 -13.26 4.69
N GLY A 301 -31.86 -12.27 4.72
CA GLY A 301 -31.59 -11.42 3.58
C GLY A 301 -30.47 -12.02 2.76
N GLU A 302 -30.56 -11.93 1.44
CA GLU A 302 -29.37 -12.07 0.61
C GLU A 302 -28.33 -11.09 1.14
N GLU A 303 -27.16 -11.61 1.47
CA GLU A 303 -25.97 -10.79 1.63
C GLU A 303 -25.86 -9.90 0.38
N PRO A 304 -25.47 -8.61 0.51
CA PRO A 304 -25.27 -7.74 -0.64
C PRO A 304 -24.00 -8.18 -1.40
N HIS A 305 -24.03 -9.39 -1.97
CA HIS A 305 -22.93 -10.04 -2.68
C HIS A 305 -22.77 -9.56 -4.13
N ASP A 306 -23.67 -8.73 -4.64
CA ASP A 306 -23.67 -8.40 -6.07
C ASP A 306 -23.19 -6.97 -6.32
N ALA A 307 -21.86 -6.77 -6.25
CA ALA A 307 -21.22 -5.70 -6.99
C ALA A 307 -20.34 -6.29 -8.09
N PRO A 308 -20.91 -6.55 -9.28
CA PRO A 308 -20.21 -7.21 -10.38
C PRO A 308 -19.08 -6.34 -10.99
N PHE A 309 -18.97 -5.07 -10.60
CA PHE A 309 -18.17 -4.05 -11.28
C PHE A 309 -16.86 -3.70 -10.54
N THR A 310 -16.02 -4.68 -10.22
CA THR A 310 -14.72 -4.36 -9.62
C THR A 310 -13.78 -3.63 -10.60
N LEU A 311 -12.92 -2.75 -10.08
CA LEU A 311 -11.97 -1.98 -10.88
C LEU A 311 -10.79 -2.82 -11.36
N GLY A 312 -10.37 -2.63 -12.62
CA GLY A 312 -9.24 -3.30 -13.27
C GLY A 312 -9.60 -4.65 -13.91
N ARG A 313 -10.73 -5.25 -13.52
CA ARG A 313 -11.11 -6.61 -13.93
C ARG A 313 -11.41 -6.73 -15.41
N MET A 314 -11.97 -5.71 -16.07
CA MET A 314 -12.16 -5.77 -17.53
C MET A 314 -10.83 -5.63 -18.26
N TRP A 315 -9.96 -4.73 -17.77
CA TRP A 315 -8.63 -4.50 -18.34
C TRP A 315 -7.77 -5.77 -18.34
N SER A 316 -7.79 -6.52 -17.24
CA SER A 316 -7.03 -7.76 -17.08
C SER A 316 -7.65 -8.99 -17.74
N GLN A 317 -8.74 -8.85 -18.50
CA GLN A 317 -9.55 -9.98 -19.00
C GLN A 317 -10.04 -10.93 -17.89
N GLY A 318 -10.44 -10.36 -16.74
CA GLY A 318 -11.00 -11.09 -15.61
C GLY A 318 -9.99 -11.66 -14.60
N LYS A 319 -8.67 -11.49 -14.83
CA LYS A 319 -7.62 -12.09 -14.00
C LYS A 319 -7.16 -11.27 -12.79
N GLU A 320 -7.16 -9.94 -12.88
CA GLU A 320 -6.58 -9.04 -11.88
C GLU A 320 -7.52 -7.84 -11.69
N GLY A 321 -7.77 -7.44 -10.46
CA GLY A 321 -8.64 -6.31 -10.15
C GLY A 321 -8.64 -6.04 -8.66
N LEU A 322 -9.13 -4.88 -8.26
CA LEU A 322 -9.37 -4.64 -6.84
C LEU A 322 -10.47 -5.58 -6.34
N PRO A 323 -10.32 -6.17 -5.15
CA PRO A 323 -11.39 -6.95 -4.56
C PRO A 323 -12.61 -6.06 -4.32
N TYR A 324 -13.78 -6.69 -4.28
CA TYR A 324 -14.99 -5.99 -3.86
C TYR A 324 -15.01 -5.79 -2.35
N ASP A 325 -14.49 -6.75 -1.59
CA ASP A 325 -14.39 -6.64 -0.15
C ASP A 325 -13.50 -5.44 0.24
N THR A 326 -14.15 -4.41 0.77
CA THR A 326 -13.50 -3.20 1.30
C THR A 326 -12.46 -3.56 2.36
N LYS A 327 -12.74 -4.60 3.15
CA LYS A 327 -11.89 -5.00 4.28
C LYS A 327 -10.51 -5.43 3.79
N GLN A 328 -10.44 -6.20 2.71
CA GLN A 328 -9.19 -6.68 2.11
C GLN A 328 -8.29 -5.54 1.68
N ILE A 329 -8.82 -4.58 0.91
CA ILE A 329 -8.01 -3.45 0.40
C ILE A 329 -7.44 -2.63 1.55
N VAL A 330 -8.23 -2.41 2.61
CA VAL A 330 -7.80 -1.62 3.77
C VAL A 330 -6.79 -2.38 4.62
N LEU A 331 -6.97 -3.69 4.82
CA LEU A 331 -6.00 -4.53 5.54
C LEU A 331 -4.67 -4.65 4.79
N ASP A 332 -4.69 -4.78 3.45
CA ASP A 332 -3.48 -4.69 2.63
C ASP A 332 -2.81 -3.32 2.73
N ALA A 333 -3.59 -2.24 2.83
CA ALA A 333 -3.05 -0.91 3.05
C ALA A 333 -2.41 -0.76 4.44
N LEU A 334 -2.97 -1.42 5.46
CA LEU A 334 -2.35 -1.50 6.79
C LEU A 334 -1.05 -2.32 6.75
N ALA A 335 -1.01 -3.44 6.03
CA ALA A 335 0.19 -4.27 5.91
C ALA A 335 1.39 -3.49 5.32
N ARG A 336 1.13 -2.49 4.47
CA ARG A 336 2.17 -1.56 3.95
C ARG A 336 2.68 -0.54 4.97
N ASN A 337 2.01 -0.38 6.12
CA ASN A 337 2.42 0.49 7.22
C ASN A 337 2.41 -0.28 8.56
N PRO A 338 3.55 -0.90 8.95
CA PRO A 338 3.65 -1.76 10.12
C PRO A 338 3.21 -1.09 11.44
N GLU A 339 3.52 0.20 11.64
CA GLU A 339 3.07 0.94 12.83
C GLU A 339 1.53 1.05 12.88
N ALA A 340 0.89 1.31 11.73
CA ALA A 340 -0.55 1.38 11.63
C ALA A 340 -1.21 0.02 11.84
N ALA A 341 -0.66 -1.04 11.25
CA ALA A 341 -1.12 -2.41 11.48
C ALA A 341 -1.04 -2.79 12.97
N ARG A 342 0.10 -2.53 13.62
CA ARG A 342 0.29 -2.73 15.06
C ARG A 342 -0.76 -1.98 15.87
N LEU A 343 -0.95 -0.68 15.63
CA LEU A 343 -1.93 0.10 16.38
C LEU A 343 -3.37 -0.35 16.10
N ALA A 344 -3.70 -0.75 14.87
CA ALA A 344 -5.03 -1.25 14.50
C ALA A 344 -5.38 -2.54 15.26
N LEU A 345 -4.42 -3.45 15.41
CA LEU A 345 -4.62 -4.76 16.03
C LEU A 345 -4.40 -4.79 17.54
N THR A 346 -3.87 -3.72 18.14
CA THR A 346 -3.58 -3.68 19.59
C THR A 346 -4.34 -2.60 20.35
N THR A 347 -4.99 -1.67 19.65
CA THR A 347 -5.79 -0.62 20.30
C THR A 347 -7.22 -1.13 20.55
N PRO A 348 -7.71 -1.11 21.80
CA PRO A 348 -9.07 -1.53 22.09
C PRO A 348 -10.12 -0.72 21.33
N LEU A 349 -11.11 -1.42 20.80
CA LEU A 349 -12.29 -0.87 20.14
C LEU A 349 -13.25 -0.31 21.18
N ASN A 350 -13.86 0.84 20.87
CA ASN A 350 -14.84 1.49 21.73
C ASN A 350 -16.22 1.50 21.07
N GLY A 351 -17.22 0.95 21.77
CA GLY A 351 -18.62 0.99 21.34
C GLY A 351 -18.92 0.17 20.08
N VAL A 352 -18.18 -0.92 19.85
CA VAL A 352 -18.45 -1.85 18.75
C VAL A 352 -19.32 -2.99 19.28
N GLU A 353 -20.42 -3.23 18.58
CA GLU A 353 -21.30 -4.37 18.82
C GLU A 353 -21.31 -5.24 17.55
N ALA A 354 -21.12 -6.55 17.72
CA ALA A 354 -21.27 -7.53 16.66
C ALA A 354 -22.38 -8.51 17.02
N TRP A 355 -23.02 -9.12 16.01
CA TRP A 355 -24.07 -10.12 16.21
C TRP A 355 -23.49 -11.53 16.20
N ASP A 356 -23.86 -12.30 17.21
CA ASP A 356 -23.53 -13.72 17.38
C ASP A 356 -24.81 -14.50 17.73
N LEU A 357 -25.18 -15.45 16.88
CA LEU A 357 -26.33 -16.36 17.04
C LEU A 357 -27.61 -15.67 17.54
N GLY A 358 -27.96 -14.53 16.95
CA GLY A 358 -29.16 -13.75 17.24
C GLY A 358 -29.05 -12.82 18.46
N SER A 359 -27.87 -12.68 19.04
CA SER A 359 -27.58 -11.79 20.16
C SER A 359 -26.51 -10.75 19.80
N ARG A 360 -26.57 -9.56 20.42
CA ARG A 360 -25.49 -8.57 20.28
C ARG A 360 -24.44 -8.77 21.36
N GLN A 361 -23.19 -8.84 20.96
CA GLN A 361 -22.04 -8.89 21.83
C GLN A 361 -21.21 -7.62 21.69
N ALA A 362 -20.79 -7.07 22.83
CA ALA A 362 -19.83 -5.96 22.84
C ALA A 362 -18.44 -6.53 22.57
N VAL A 363 -17.77 -6.04 21.52
CA VAL A 363 -16.44 -6.48 21.12
C VAL A 363 -15.47 -5.33 21.32
N SER A 364 -14.51 -5.51 22.23
CA SER A 364 -13.48 -4.50 22.52
C SER A 364 -12.13 -4.84 21.89
N ASP A 365 -11.92 -6.09 21.48
CA ASP A 365 -10.65 -6.52 20.90
C ASP A 365 -10.73 -6.58 19.37
N PRO A 366 -9.85 -5.88 18.64
CA PRO A 366 -9.86 -5.91 17.18
C PRO A 366 -9.52 -7.29 16.59
N LEU A 367 -8.66 -8.08 17.25
CA LEU A 367 -8.30 -9.41 16.74
C LEU A 367 -9.49 -10.35 16.82
N GLN A 368 -10.20 -10.36 17.96
CA GLN A 368 -11.45 -11.08 18.17
C GLN A 368 -12.53 -10.65 17.16
N LEU A 369 -12.66 -9.34 16.89
CA LEU A 369 -13.63 -8.83 15.91
C LEU A 369 -13.33 -9.41 14.52
N LEU A 370 -12.09 -9.30 14.06
CA LEU A 370 -11.71 -9.75 12.72
C LEU A 370 -11.80 -11.27 12.59
N TYR A 371 -11.37 -12.02 13.61
CA TYR A 371 -11.30 -13.47 13.55
C TYR A 371 -12.66 -14.17 13.66
N HIS A 372 -13.54 -13.74 14.59
CA HIS A 372 -14.83 -14.43 14.79
C HIS A 372 -15.99 -13.85 13.98
N TYR A 373 -15.92 -12.58 13.59
CA TYR A 373 -17.04 -11.90 12.93
C TYR A 373 -16.70 -11.45 11.51
N GLY A 374 -15.42 -11.48 11.13
CA GLY A 374 -14.99 -11.11 9.79
C GLY A 374 -15.29 -12.21 8.78
N HIS A 375 -15.96 -11.85 7.70
CA HIS A 375 -16.12 -12.69 6.52
C HIS A 375 -15.31 -12.09 5.37
N PHE A 376 -14.37 -12.87 4.84
CA PHE A 376 -13.38 -12.40 3.86
C PHE A 376 -13.42 -13.26 2.60
N ASP A 377 -13.48 -12.62 1.42
CA ASP A 377 -13.44 -13.34 0.12
C ASP A 377 -12.06 -13.98 -0.20
N ASP A 378 -11.01 -13.61 0.54
CA ASP A 378 -9.61 -14.03 0.33
C ASP A 378 -9.12 -14.99 1.42
N ASP A 379 -10.06 -15.67 2.10
CA ASP A 379 -9.83 -16.55 3.23
C ASP A 379 -8.99 -15.91 4.35
N GLY A 380 -9.09 -14.58 4.52
CA GLY A 380 -8.39 -13.82 5.55
C GLY A 380 -6.92 -13.53 5.24
N SER A 381 -6.46 -13.66 3.99
CA SER A 381 -5.07 -13.41 3.60
C SER A 381 -4.63 -11.97 3.90
N ALA A 382 -5.42 -10.96 3.54
CA ALA A 382 -5.12 -9.56 3.84
C ALA A 382 -5.04 -9.31 5.35
N PHE A 383 -5.88 -9.98 6.14
CA PHE A 383 -5.80 -9.94 7.60
C PHE A 383 -4.50 -10.58 8.10
N GLY A 384 -4.12 -11.74 7.56
CA GLY A 384 -2.84 -12.40 7.84
C GLY A 384 -1.63 -11.52 7.55
N HIS A 385 -1.61 -10.81 6.42
CA HIS A 385 -0.53 -9.87 6.08
C HIS A 385 -0.48 -8.67 7.04
N ALA A 386 -1.63 -8.11 7.43
CA ALA A 386 -1.69 -7.03 8.40
C ALA A 386 -1.22 -7.50 9.79
N TYR A 387 -1.59 -8.72 10.19
CA TYR A 387 -1.12 -9.37 11.41
C TYR A 387 0.40 -9.55 11.39
N GLU A 388 0.95 -10.12 10.32
CA GLU A 388 2.39 -10.32 10.17
C GLU A 388 3.16 -8.98 10.19
N ALA A 389 2.65 -7.95 9.51
CA ALA A 389 3.24 -6.62 9.56
C ALA A 389 3.26 -6.04 10.99
N ALA A 390 2.18 -6.25 11.76
CA ALA A 390 2.09 -5.81 13.15
C ALA A 390 3.09 -6.54 14.06
N THR A 391 3.19 -7.87 13.96
CA THR A 391 4.13 -8.65 14.79
C THR A 391 5.58 -8.40 14.39
N ASN A 392 5.87 -8.19 13.10
CA ASN A 392 7.19 -7.77 12.63
C ASN A 392 7.60 -6.39 13.19
N ASP A 393 6.66 -5.42 13.29
CA ASP A 393 6.93 -4.12 13.93
C ASP A 393 7.25 -4.29 15.42
N LEU A 394 6.41 -5.06 16.13
CA LEU A 394 6.55 -5.31 17.57
C LEU A 394 7.85 -6.05 17.93
N ASN A 395 8.27 -6.98 17.09
CA ASN A 395 9.48 -7.78 17.28
C ASN A 395 10.72 -7.20 16.58
N GLY A 396 10.61 -6.05 15.89
CA GLY A 396 11.68 -5.49 15.06
C GLY A 396 12.87 -4.92 15.85
N ASN A 397 12.67 -4.55 17.12
CA ASN A 397 13.74 -4.06 17.99
C ASN A 397 13.90 -4.94 19.24
N PRO A 398 14.93 -5.79 19.34
CA PRO A 398 15.13 -6.70 20.46
C PRO A 398 15.45 -6.00 21.79
N HIS A 399 15.67 -4.68 21.77
CA HIS A 399 15.92 -3.88 22.96
C HIS A 399 14.67 -3.15 23.48
N ASP A 400 13.56 -3.17 22.74
CA ASP A 400 12.29 -2.62 23.20
C ASP A 400 11.44 -3.71 23.86
N LEU A 401 11.70 -3.95 25.15
CA LEU A 401 10.99 -4.99 25.92
C LEU A 401 9.47 -4.75 25.98
N ALA A 402 9.01 -3.50 25.89
CA ALA A 402 7.57 -3.22 25.90
C ALA A 402 6.91 -3.62 24.57
N ALA A 403 7.58 -3.35 23.45
CA ALA A 403 7.14 -3.81 22.13
C ALA A 403 7.17 -5.34 22.03
N LEU A 404 8.24 -5.99 22.49
CA LEU A 404 8.33 -7.46 22.52
C LEU A 404 7.21 -8.09 23.37
N HIS A 405 6.87 -7.49 24.51
CA HIS A 405 5.76 -7.95 25.35
C HIS A 405 4.42 -7.84 24.65
N GLN A 406 4.19 -6.73 23.96
CA GLN A 406 3.00 -6.53 23.17
C GLN A 406 2.95 -7.48 21.95
N GLY A 407 4.10 -7.79 21.34
CA GLY A 407 4.26 -8.80 20.29
C GLY A 407 3.86 -10.19 20.75
N ALA A 408 4.51 -10.69 21.80
CA ALA A 408 4.19 -11.99 22.38
C ALA A 408 2.73 -12.08 22.86
N GLY A 409 2.17 -10.99 23.41
CA GLY A 409 0.75 -10.93 23.78
C GLY A 409 -0.20 -10.99 22.58
N LEU A 410 0.16 -10.38 21.46
CA LEU A 410 -0.62 -10.46 20.22
C LEU A 410 -0.62 -11.89 19.66
N THR A 411 0.55 -12.56 19.66
CA THR A 411 0.69 -13.97 19.25
C THR A 411 -0.04 -14.92 20.17
N GLN A 412 0.05 -14.73 21.49
CA GLN A 412 -0.72 -15.48 22.48
C GLN A 412 -2.23 -15.39 22.19
N HIS A 413 -2.73 -14.18 21.89
CA HIS A 413 -4.14 -13.98 21.60
C HIS A 413 -4.56 -14.67 20.30
N ALA A 414 -3.77 -14.53 19.23
CA ALA A 414 -4.02 -15.19 17.95
C ALA A 414 -4.10 -16.72 18.09
N LEU A 415 -3.16 -17.32 18.83
CA LEU A 415 -3.20 -18.76 19.13
C LEU A 415 -4.43 -19.16 19.94
N THR A 416 -4.81 -18.35 20.93
CA THR A 416 -5.99 -18.61 21.76
C THR A 416 -7.27 -18.60 20.94
N LEU A 417 -7.43 -17.62 20.03
CA LEU A 417 -8.57 -17.55 19.12
C LEU A 417 -8.60 -18.77 18.19
N MET A 418 -7.47 -19.06 17.53
CA MET A 418 -7.36 -20.20 16.60
C MET A 418 -7.66 -21.53 17.29
N LEU A 419 -7.20 -21.74 18.53
CA LEU A 419 -7.47 -22.99 19.26
C LEU A 419 -8.90 -23.07 19.77
N GLY A 420 -9.47 -21.96 20.24
CA GLY A 420 -10.80 -21.90 20.84
C GLY A 420 -11.95 -22.14 19.86
N ASP A 421 -11.82 -21.65 18.62
CA ASP A 421 -12.85 -21.78 17.58
C ASP A 421 -12.15 -21.81 16.22
N ASP A 422 -12.36 -22.86 15.42
CA ASP A 422 -11.80 -22.88 14.06
C ASP A 422 -12.78 -22.22 13.11
N HIS A 423 -12.53 -20.95 12.80
CA HIS A 423 -13.40 -20.19 11.91
C HIS A 423 -13.06 -20.50 10.44
N ASP A 424 -14.03 -21.08 9.72
CA ASP A 424 -13.92 -21.33 8.28
C ASP A 424 -13.58 -20.04 7.51
N GLY A 425 -12.74 -20.13 6.48
CA GLY A 425 -12.33 -18.95 5.70
C GLY A 425 -11.27 -18.07 6.37
N MET A 426 -10.46 -18.62 7.28
CA MET A 426 -9.31 -17.92 7.92
C MET A 426 -7.96 -18.57 7.57
N SER A 427 -7.85 -19.27 6.44
CA SER A 427 -6.63 -19.97 6.05
C SER A 427 -5.45 -19.00 5.84
N GLY A 428 -5.69 -17.84 5.23
CA GLY A 428 -4.68 -16.81 5.02
C GLY A 428 -4.24 -16.12 6.31
N PHE A 429 -5.11 -16.03 7.31
CA PHE A 429 -4.71 -15.59 8.65
C PHE A 429 -3.78 -16.60 9.32
N LYS A 430 -4.07 -17.90 9.20
CA LYS A 430 -3.22 -18.98 9.73
C LYS A 430 -1.83 -18.98 9.07
N ASP A 431 -1.71 -18.63 7.80
CA ASP A 431 -0.41 -18.41 7.14
C ASP A 431 0.38 -17.25 7.78
N GLY A 432 -0.28 -16.13 8.09
CA GLY A 432 0.33 -15.00 8.80
C GLY A 432 0.76 -15.35 10.23
N LEU A 433 -0.06 -16.11 10.96
CA LEU A 433 0.30 -16.63 12.30
C LEU A 433 1.47 -17.62 12.22
N ALA A 434 1.49 -18.50 11.22
CA ALA A 434 2.60 -19.41 10.99
C ALA A 434 3.91 -18.67 10.69
N ALA A 435 3.87 -17.59 9.90
CA ALA A 435 5.03 -16.74 9.64
C ALA A 435 5.55 -16.07 10.92
N ASP A 436 4.66 -15.53 11.75
CA ASP A 436 5.00 -14.96 13.06
C ASP A 436 5.67 -15.99 13.98
N LEU A 437 5.08 -17.17 14.11
CA LEU A 437 5.68 -18.27 14.89
C LEU A 437 7.06 -18.68 14.36
N ALA A 438 7.19 -18.78 13.04
CA ALA A 438 8.42 -19.17 12.37
C ALA A 438 9.54 -18.14 12.54
N HIS A 439 9.21 -16.84 12.48
CA HIS A 439 10.19 -15.75 12.54
C HIS A 439 10.58 -15.38 13.96
N HIS A 440 9.61 -15.34 14.89
CA HIS A 440 9.82 -14.72 16.21
C HIS A 440 9.75 -15.72 17.36
N HIS A 441 9.02 -16.83 17.21
CA HIS A 441 8.69 -17.72 18.33
C HIS A 441 9.15 -19.18 18.13
N VAL A 442 9.98 -19.49 17.13
CA VAL A 442 10.42 -20.88 16.89
C VAL A 442 11.14 -21.48 18.12
N SER A 443 11.99 -20.70 18.79
CA SER A 443 12.66 -21.11 20.03
C SER A 443 11.67 -21.40 21.16
N ASP A 444 10.56 -20.67 21.19
CA ASP A 444 9.51 -20.81 22.19
C ASP A 444 8.73 -22.11 21.99
N LEU A 445 8.54 -22.53 20.73
CA LEU A 445 7.92 -23.83 20.41
C LEU A 445 8.76 -25.00 20.93
N PHE A 446 10.09 -24.97 20.74
CA PHE A 446 10.98 -26.01 21.27
C PHE A 446 11.04 -26.01 22.79
N THR A 447 11.03 -24.82 23.40
CA THR A 447 11.02 -24.68 24.86
C THR A 447 9.71 -25.18 25.45
N SER A 448 8.60 -24.85 24.81
CA SER A 448 7.26 -25.32 25.17
C SER A 448 7.12 -26.84 25.06
N ALA A 449 7.68 -27.44 24.01
CA ALA A 449 7.66 -28.89 23.84
C ALA A 449 8.39 -29.66 24.95
N MET A 450 9.45 -29.09 25.53
CA MET A 450 10.15 -29.71 26.67
C MET A 450 9.45 -29.55 28.01
N ALA A 451 8.67 -28.49 28.16
CA ALA A 451 8.21 -28.08 29.47
C ALA A 451 7.20 -29.10 30.01
N ASN A 452 7.54 -29.70 31.16
CA ASN A 452 6.68 -30.69 31.79
C ASN A 452 5.36 -30.08 32.33
N HIS A 453 5.32 -28.76 32.51
CA HIS A 453 4.12 -28.00 32.84
C HIS A 453 4.35 -26.51 32.51
N ILE A 454 3.53 -25.95 31.62
CA ILE A 454 3.38 -24.50 31.38
C ILE A 454 1.92 -24.20 31.64
N GLY A 455 1.55 -23.94 32.90
CA GLY A 455 0.17 -23.61 33.28
C GLY A 455 -0.91 -24.53 32.66
N ASP A 456 -2.13 -23.98 32.57
CA ASP A 456 -3.26 -24.60 31.87
C ASP A 456 -3.64 -23.81 30.59
N SER A 457 -2.92 -22.71 30.29
CA SER A 457 -3.19 -21.78 29.18
C SER A 457 -1.91 -21.34 28.48
N ILE A 458 -2.04 -20.84 27.25
CA ILE A 458 -0.96 -20.11 26.57
C ILE A 458 -0.70 -18.83 27.35
N ASP A 459 0.54 -18.61 27.76
CA ASP A 459 0.94 -17.47 28.57
C ASP A 459 2.16 -16.75 27.97
N VAL A 460 2.27 -15.44 28.20
CA VAL A 460 3.51 -14.70 27.91
C VAL A 460 4.49 -14.87 29.06
N ILE A 461 5.61 -15.52 28.80
CA ILE A 461 6.70 -15.79 29.74
C ILE A 461 7.77 -14.72 29.60
N ASP A 462 8.26 -14.23 30.74
CA ASP A 462 9.35 -13.25 30.86
C ASP A 462 9.17 -11.96 30.05
N GLY A 463 7.93 -11.70 29.62
CA GLY A 463 7.55 -10.53 28.86
C GLY A 463 7.92 -10.55 27.38
N SER A 464 8.47 -11.62 26.81
CA SER A 464 8.79 -11.66 25.36
C SER A 464 8.67 -13.04 24.73
N HIS A 465 8.47 -14.07 25.53
CA HIS A 465 8.37 -15.45 25.06
C HIS A 465 6.93 -15.95 25.21
N ILE A 466 6.50 -16.85 24.34
CA ILE A 466 5.22 -17.54 24.49
C ILE A 466 5.42 -18.92 25.09
N GLY A 467 4.71 -19.23 26.16
CA GLY A 467 4.63 -20.57 26.73
C GLY A 467 3.36 -21.25 26.26
N ILE A 468 3.48 -22.39 25.59
CA ILE A 468 2.34 -23.16 25.10
C ILE A 468 2.28 -24.51 25.84
N PRO A 469 1.17 -24.83 26.55
CA PRO A 469 0.98 -26.16 27.11
C PRO A 469 1.11 -27.24 26.03
N ARG A 470 1.71 -28.38 26.35
CA ARG A 470 2.02 -29.42 25.35
C ARG A 470 0.79 -29.92 24.58
N GLU A 471 -0.36 -30.05 25.25
CA GLU A 471 -1.63 -30.44 24.61
C GLU A 471 -2.05 -29.40 23.57
N GLN A 472 -2.07 -28.11 23.96
CA GLN A 472 -2.38 -27.00 23.04
C GLN A 472 -1.34 -26.86 21.91
N LEU A 473 -0.08 -27.21 22.15
CA LEU A 473 0.95 -27.24 21.11
C LEU A 473 0.69 -28.36 20.10
N THR A 474 0.22 -29.52 20.54
CA THR A 474 -0.23 -30.60 19.65
C THR A 474 -1.45 -30.17 18.83
N ASP A 475 -2.46 -29.57 19.47
CA ASP A 475 -3.66 -29.07 18.80
C ASP A 475 -3.33 -27.96 17.79
N MET A 476 -2.39 -27.07 18.13
CA MET A 476 -1.90 -26.04 17.22
C MET A 476 -1.32 -26.65 15.94
N PHE A 477 -0.47 -27.69 16.06
CA PHE A 477 0.08 -28.38 14.89
C PHE A 477 -0.98 -29.13 14.08
N GLN A 478 -2.06 -29.61 14.70
CA GLN A 478 -3.20 -30.19 13.98
C GLN A 478 -3.93 -29.12 13.17
N LYS A 479 -4.32 -28.00 13.80
CA LYS A 479 -5.02 -26.90 13.11
C LYS A 479 -4.19 -26.24 12.02
N LEU A 480 -2.87 -26.16 12.19
CA LEU A 480 -1.96 -25.76 11.12
C LEU A 480 -1.85 -26.84 10.03
N GLY A 481 -1.96 -28.13 10.39
CA GLY A 481 -1.92 -29.25 9.46
C GLY A 481 -3.09 -29.29 8.46
N ASP A 482 -4.25 -28.78 8.86
CA ASP A 482 -5.39 -28.55 7.95
C ASP A 482 -5.06 -27.54 6.84
N HIS A 483 -3.97 -26.77 6.99
CA HIS A 483 -3.47 -25.81 6.02
C HIS A 483 -1.99 -26.07 5.68
N PRO A 484 -1.69 -26.87 4.64
CA PRO A 484 -0.34 -27.35 4.35
C PRO A 484 0.73 -26.25 4.20
N SER A 485 0.37 -25.05 3.73
CA SER A 485 1.27 -23.90 3.64
C SER A 485 1.72 -23.42 5.01
N ALA A 486 0.78 -23.19 5.93
CA ALA A 486 1.03 -22.72 7.29
C ALA A 486 1.91 -23.72 8.06
N LEU A 487 1.57 -25.01 8.02
CA LEU A 487 2.38 -26.05 8.66
C LEU A 487 3.79 -26.14 8.03
N ALA A 488 3.90 -26.07 6.70
CA ALA A 488 5.19 -26.13 6.02
C ALA A 488 6.10 -24.96 6.42
N THR A 489 5.57 -23.75 6.58
CA THR A 489 6.31 -22.57 7.04
C THR A 489 6.90 -22.79 8.42
N VAL A 490 6.09 -23.23 9.39
CA VAL A 490 6.58 -23.50 10.76
C VAL A 490 7.60 -24.64 10.76
N LEU A 491 7.32 -25.76 10.09
CA LEU A 491 8.23 -26.92 10.07
C LEU A 491 9.56 -26.62 9.37
N HIS A 492 9.55 -25.80 8.31
CA HIS A 492 10.77 -25.38 7.63
C HIS A 492 11.69 -24.58 8.56
N SER A 493 11.14 -23.57 9.25
CA SER A 493 11.90 -22.76 10.20
C SER A 493 12.34 -23.58 11.42
N SER A 494 11.49 -24.49 11.92
CA SER A 494 11.86 -25.42 12.99
C SER A 494 13.02 -26.33 12.60
N ALA A 495 13.06 -26.83 11.35
CA ALA A 495 14.18 -27.65 10.88
C ALA A 495 15.50 -26.86 10.83
N ILE A 496 15.46 -25.59 10.41
CA ILE A 496 16.63 -24.70 10.44
C ILE A 496 17.10 -24.47 11.89
N TYR A 497 16.17 -24.14 12.79
CA TYR A 497 16.47 -23.92 14.20
C TYR A 497 17.04 -25.17 14.88
N GLN A 498 16.43 -26.34 14.66
CA GLN A 498 16.90 -27.62 15.16
C GLN A 498 18.30 -27.96 14.64
N GLY A 499 18.59 -27.66 13.36
CA GLY A 499 19.93 -27.80 12.79
C GLY A 499 20.97 -26.95 13.54
N ALA A 500 20.65 -25.69 13.82
CA ALA A 500 21.52 -24.80 14.61
C ALA A 500 21.70 -25.32 16.05
N LEU A 501 20.60 -25.75 16.68
CA LEU A 501 20.58 -26.31 18.03
C LEU A 501 21.47 -27.57 18.16
N ILE A 502 21.42 -28.48 17.18
CA ILE A 502 22.27 -29.68 17.12
C ILE A 502 23.73 -29.29 16.88
N HIS A 503 23.99 -28.36 15.96
CA HIS A 503 25.35 -27.90 15.67
C HIS A 503 26.02 -27.32 16.92
N ASP A 504 25.34 -26.39 17.61
CA ASP A 504 25.86 -25.71 18.79
C ASP A 504 26.00 -26.67 19.98
N GLY A 505 25.05 -27.58 20.15
CA GLY A 505 25.08 -28.60 21.18
C GLY A 505 26.22 -29.62 21.01
N THR A 506 26.47 -30.07 19.78
CA THR A 506 27.54 -31.03 19.48
C THR A 506 28.94 -30.41 19.50
N ALA A 507 29.06 -29.11 19.22
CA ALA A 507 30.32 -28.38 19.30
C ALA A 507 30.91 -28.33 20.73
N GLN A 508 30.08 -28.50 21.76
CA GLN A 508 30.52 -28.51 23.17
C GLN A 508 31.18 -29.83 23.60
N GLY A 509 31.16 -30.86 22.74
CA GLY A 509 31.75 -32.16 23.00
C GLY A 509 30.96 -33.02 24.00
N PRO A 510 31.46 -34.22 24.36
CA PRO A 510 30.71 -35.23 25.13
C PRO A 510 30.40 -34.82 26.58
N ASN A 511 31.01 -33.74 27.09
CA ASN A 511 30.75 -33.20 28.42
C ASN A 511 29.82 -31.96 28.39
N GLY A 512 29.35 -31.55 27.22
CA GLY A 512 28.40 -30.45 27.05
C GLY A 512 26.99 -30.80 27.56
N SER A 513 26.12 -29.79 27.66
CA SER A 513 24.73 -30.00 28.06
C SER A 513 24.01 -30.89 27.02
N ALA A 514 23.23 -31.87 27.47
CA ALA A 514 22.36 -32.69 26.62
C ALA A 514 20.97 -32.07 26.40
N GLU A 515 20.72 -30.88 26.95
CA GLU A 515 19.43 -30.19 26.89
C GLU A 515 18.98 -29.95 25.44
N TRP A 516 19.90 -29.64 24.53
CA TRP A 516 19.60 -29.44 23.11
C TRP A 516 18.98 -30.69 22.45
N ALA A 517 19.43 -31.89 22.85
CA ALA A 517 18.92 -33.15 22.32
C ALA A 517 17.53 -33.46 22.87
N TYR A 518 17.29 -33.12 24.14
CA TYR A 518 15.97 -33.22 24.75
C TYR A 518 14.98 -32.22 24.12
N LYS A 519 15.40 -30.97 23.84
CA LYS A 519 14.62 -29.97 23.10
C LYS A 519 14.18 -30.48 21.74
N ALA A 520 15.14 -30.94 20.94
CA ALA A 520 14.87 -31.48 19.62
C ALA A 520 13.92 -32.68 19.66
N GLY A 521 14.21 -33.67 20.52
CA GLY A 521 13.39 -34.87 20.62
C GLY A 521 11.97 -34.63 21.15
N ALA A 522 11.80 -33.68 22.08
CA ALA A 522 10.48 -33.32 22.61
C ALA A 522 9.62 -32.59 21.56
N PHE A 523 10.24 -31.71 20.77
CA PHE A 523 9.59 -31.05 19.64
C PHE A 523 9.16 -32.06 18.58
N ASP A 524 10.08 -32.93 18.13
CA ASP A 524 9.80 -33.99 17.14
C ASP A 524 8.65 -34.90 17.60
N ALA A 525 8.64 -35.32 18.87
CA ALA A 525 7.56 -36.12 19.43
C ALA A 525 6.20 -35.40 19.41
N THR A 526 6.19 -34.09 19.62
CA THR A 526 4.96 -33.29 19.61
C THR A 526 4.39 -33.15 18.20
N VAL A 527 5.25 -32.90 17.20
CA VAL A 527 4.85 -32.85 15.79
C VAL A 527 4.34 -34.21 15.30
N LEU A 528 5.03 -35.30 15.66
CA LEU A 528 4.60 -36.66 15.30
C LEU A 528 3.24 -37.02 15.91
N ASN A 529 3.02 -36.69 17.19
CA ASN A 529 1.73 -36.93 17.85
C ASN A 529 0.59 -36.18 17.16
N ALA A 530 0.82 -34.93 16.72
CA ALA A 530 -0.17 -34.16 15.97
C ALA A 530 -0.53 -34.84 14.65
N ALA A 531 0.48 -35.29 13.89
CA ALA A 531 0.28 -35.97 12.61
C ALA A 531 -0.41 -37.35 12.74
N ASP A 532 -0.12 -38.11 13.80
CA ASP A 532 -0.76 -39.41 14.05
C ASP A 532 -2.23 -39.27 14.45
N LEU A 533 -2.60 -38.22 15.18
CA LEU A 533 -3.99 -37.92 15.53
C LEU A 533 -4.80 -37.50 14.30
N HIS A 534 -4.24 -36.66 13.43
CA HIS A 534 -4.91 -36.27 12.19
C HIS A 534 -5.20 -37.47 11.26
N ARG A 535 -4.26 -38.42 11.18
CA ARG A 535 -4.46 -39.69 10.44
C ARG A 535 -5.55 -40.58 11.04
N LEU A 536 -5.75 -40.53 12.36
CA LEU A 536 -6.82 -41.28 13.03
C LEU A 536 -8.19 -40.67 12.70
N GLU A 537 -8.29 -39.34 12.63
CA GLU A 537 -9.51 -38.63 12.22
C GLU A 537 -9.86 -38.88 10.76
N ASP A 538 -8.88 -38.82 9.85
CA ASP A 538 -9.04 -39.18 8.44
C ASP A 538 -9.53 -40.62 8.27
N PHE A 539 -8.96 -41.54 9.05
CA PHE A 539 -9.36 -42.94 9.07
C PHE A 539 -10.81 -43.09 9.56
N ASN A 540 -11.18 -42.42 10.64
CA ASN A 540 -12.55 -42.45 11.18
C ASN A 540 -13.57 -41.84 10.20
N ALA A 541 -13.24 -40.72 9.57
CA ALA A 541 -14.09 -40.09 8.55
C ALA A 541 -14.21 -40.96 7.29
N ALA A 542 -13.15 -41.65 6.88
CA ALA A 542 -13.19 -42.62 5.80
C ALA A 542 -14.03 -43.85 6.18
N ASP A 543 -13.93 -44.36 7.41
CA ASP A 543 -14.71 -45.48 7.92
C ASP A 543 -16.21 -45.14 8.00
N GLU A 544 -16.59 -43.95 8.47
CA GLU A 544 -17.98 -43.48 8.48
C GLU A 544 -18.56 -43.31 7.06
N ARG A 545 -17.77 -42.78 6.10
CA ARG A 545 -18.16 -42.77 4.68
C ARG A 545 -18.33 -44.18 4.11
N HIS A 546 -17.50 -45.13 4.53
CA HIS A 546 -17.60 -46.52 4.09
C HIS A 546 -18.84 -47.22 4.67
N LYS A 547 -19.17 -46.96 5.94
CA LYS A 547 -20.40 -47.47 6.59
C LYS A 547 -21.67 -46.96 5.93
N LEU A 548 -21.67 -45.74 5.39
CA LEU A 548 -22.78 -45.17 4.62
C LEU A 548 -22.95 -45.77 3.21
N ILE A 549 -21.89 -46.34 2.62
CA ILE A 549 -21.92 -47.01 1.31
C ILE A 549 -22.21 -48.52 1.46
N ALA A 550 -21.84 -49.11 2.60
CA ALA A 550 -21.98 -50.54 2.88
C ALA A 550 -23.27 -50.91 3.65
N GLY A 551 -24.10 -49.93 4.02
CA GLY A 551 -25.49 -50.12 4.47
C GLY A 551 -26.47 -49.90 3.34
#